data_AF-A0AAG5DE63-F1
#
_entry.id   AF-A0AAG5DE63-F1
#
_cell.length_a   1.000
_cell.length_b   1.000
_cell.length_c   1.000
_cell.angle_alpha   90.00
_cell.angle_beta   90.00
_cell.angle_gamma   90.00
#
_symmetry.space_group_name_H-M   'P 1'
#
loop_
_entity.id
_entity.type
_entity.pdbx_description
1 polymer ?
#
loop_
_entity_poly.entity_id
_entity_poly.type
_entity_poly.pdbx_seq_one_letter_code
_entity_poly.pdbx_strand_id
1 'polypeptide(L)'
;MRLSARIKCFKYLVYAYVILISICGGAQLVIGAFLLWTHRQYSPIVKDQFWEPFAVLIVLGLVSQLLCYLGWTSTSRKHRCYLGTFCAFLVLLIVILFLVSGWSVATKAHLITPAELAIESSFGEFLAKDSTKDQTHIWNRLQRDYHCCGYNGIHDYKKVGVPWSCYDPINSKVFNAGCMHVFVKSIEMNMVRVAVVAIASALIQSLGIFCVIQLTMLLRRPTIMLPNGENHSIRVKRTREMTPLSAANISNPTPHSSTKPPIPLKPVATRVDPPVIKPSSH
;
A
#
# COMPACT_ATOMS: atom_id res chain seq x y z
N MET A 1 -1.41 -10.42 -35.61
CA MET A 1 -1.49 -11.43 -34.51
C MET A 1 -0.60 -11.15 -33.29
N ARG A 2 0.73 -10.93 -33.42
CA ARG A 2 1.66 -10.81 -32.28
C ARG A 2 1.31 -9.71 -31.24
N LEU A 3 0.71 -8.59 -31.67
CA LEU A 3 0.31 -7.50 -30.78
C LEU A 3 -0.86 -7.87 -29.85
N SER A 4 -1.86 -8.59 -30.37
CA SER A 4 -3.02 -9.04 -29.59
C SER A 4 -2.62 -10.07 -28.53
N ALA A 5 -1.70 -10.99 -28.86
CA ALA A 5 -1.16 -11.97 -27.91
C ALA A 5 -0.42 -11.29 -26.75
N ARG A 6 0.40 -10.28 -27.03
CA ARG A 6 1.13 -9.51 -26.00
C ARG A 6 0.19 -8.77 -25.05
N ILE A 7 -0.84 -8.11 -25.59
CA ILE A 7 -1.85 -7.42 -24.78
C ILE A 7 -2.59 -8.40 -23.87
N LYS A 8 -3.01 -9.56 -24.41
CA LYS A 8 -3.65 -10.61 -23.59
C LYS A 8 -2.72 -11.10 -22.47
N CYS A 9 -1.46 -11.37 -22.77
CA CYS A 9 -0.46 -11.81 -21.78
C CYS A 9 -0.33 -10.81 -20.62
N PHE A 10 -0.09 -9.52 -20.91
CA PHE A 10 0.03 -8.50 -19.86
C PHE A 10 -1.27 -8.34 -19.06
N LYS A 11 -2.44 -8.43 -19.70
CA LYS A 11 -3.73 -8.43 -18.99
C LYS A 11 -3.84 -9.59 -18.02
N TYR A 12 -3.48 -10.80 -18.43
CA TYR A 12 -3.50 -11.97 -17.55
C TYR A 12 -2.51 -11.85 -16.39
N LEU A 13 -1.31 -11.31 -16.61
CA LEU A 13 -0.34 -11.07 -15.55
C LEU A 13 -0.87 -10.07 -14.50
N VAL A 14 -1.47 -8.97 -14.94
CA VAL A 14 -2.08 -7.98 -14.02
C VAL A 14 -3.26 -8.59 -13.28
N TYR A 15 -4.12 -9.37 -13.94
CA TYR A 15 -5.22 -10.06 -13.27
C TYR A 15 -4.74 -11.08 -12.24
N ALA A 16 -3.74 -11.90 -12.58
CA ALA A 16 -3.16 -12.86 -11.64
C ALA A 16 -2.59 -12.15 -10.41
N TYR A 17 -1.85 -11.06 -10.61
CA TYR A 17 -1.33 -10.22 -9.53
C TYR A 17 -2.46 -9.66 -8.63
N VAL A 18 -3.51 -9.10 -9.23
CA VAL A 18 -4.67 -8.55 -8.50
C VAL A 18 -5.41 -9.63 -7.71
N ILE A 19 -5.59 -10.83 -8.27
CA ILE A 19 -6.25 -11.94 -7.60
C ILE A 19 -5.44 -12.41 -6.39
N LEU A 20 -4.12 -12.56 -6.52
CA LEU A 20 -3.25 -12.96 -5.41
C LEU A 20 -3.31 -11.94 -4.26
N ILE A 21 -3.29 -10.64 -4.57
CA ILE A 21 -3.44 -9.60 -3.56
C ILE A 21 -4.83 -9.63 -2.92
N SER A 22 -5.87 -9.89 -3.69
CA SER A 22 -7.24 -9.95 -3.18
C SER A 22 -7.43 -11.12 -2.21
N ILE A 23 -6.84 -12.28 -2.49
CA ILE A 23 -6.83 -13.43 -1.57
C ILE A 23 -6.11 -13.06 -0.26
N CYS A 24 -4.93 -12.43 -0.37
CA CYS A 24 -4.17 -11.98 0.80
C CYS A 24 -4.95 -10.95 1.63
N GLY A 25 -5.52 -9.93 0.99
CA GLY A 25 -6.34 -8.91 1.64
C GLY A 25 -7.61 -9.49 2.29
N GLY A 26 -8.22 -10.49 1.66
CA GLY A 26 -9.38 -11.19 2.21
C GLY A 26 -9.01 -11.99 3.45
N ALA A 27 -7.90 -12.71 3.42
CA ALA A 27 -7.37 -13.42 4.58
C ALA A 27 -7.06 -12.47 5.74
N GLN A 28 -6.46 -11.31 5.46
CA GLN A 28 -6.22 -10.26 6.46
C GLN A 28 -7.54 -9.82 7.11
N LEU A 29 -8.57 -9.51 6.33
CA LEU A 29 -9.87 -9.11 6.89
C LEU A 29 -10.48 -10.18 7.80
N VAL A 30 -10.46 -11.44 7.37
CA VAL A 30 -11.01 -12.57 8.14
C VAL A 30 -10.23 -12.74 9.46
N ILE A 31 -8.90 -12.78 9.39
CA ILE A 31 -8.05 -12.94 10.57
C ILE A 31 -8.21 -11.75 11.52
N GLY A 32 -8.22 -10.53 11.00
CA GLY A 32 -8.37 -9.31 11.79
C GLY A 32 -9.73 -9.24 12.50
N ALA A 33 -10.81 -9.56 11.79
CA ALA A 33 -12.15 -9.62 12.36
C ALA A 33 -12.26 -10.72 13.42
N PHE A 34 -11.70 -11.91 13.17
CA PHE A 34 -11.70 -13.01 14.14
C PHE A 34 -10.94 -12.66 15.42
N LEU A 35 -9.76 -12.06 15.30
CA LEU A 35 -8.96 -11.62 16.44
C LEU A 35 -9.67 -10.51 17.24
N LEU A 36 -10.26 -9.54 16.55
CA LEU A 36 -11.01 -8.47 17.20
C LEU A 36 -12.25 -9.01 17.92
N TRP A 37 -12.97 -9.95 17.30
CA TRP A 37 -14.13 -10.62 17.92
C TRP A 37 -13.72 -11.33 19.21
N THR A 38 -12.65 -12.13 19.13
CA THR A 38 -12.10 -12.85 20.28
C THR A 38 -11.72 -11.86 21.39
N HIS A 39 -10.99 -10.78 21.05
CA HIS A 39 -10.61 -9.76 22.04
C HIS A 39 -11.83 -9.10 22.70
N ARG A 40 -12.90 -8.82 21.95
CA ARG A 40 -14.14 -8.25 22.51
C ARG A 40 -14.85 -9.19 23.47
N GLN A 41 -14.82 -10.50 23.23
CA GLN A 41 -15.43 -11.48 24.14
C GLN A 41 -14.69 -11.57 25.48
N TYR A 42 -13.38 -11.28 25.51
CA TYR A 42 -12.56 -11.27 26.72
C TYR A 42 -12.26 -9.87 27.29
N SER A 43 -12.82 -8.82 26.69
CA SER A 43 -12.69 -7.41 27.14
C SER A 43 -13.04 -7.16 28.63
N PRO A 44 -14.02 -7.85 29.27
CA PRO A 44 -14.23 -7.67 30.71
C PRO A 44 -13.10 -8.25 31.59
N ILE A 45 -12.21 -9.08 31.03
CA ILE A 45 -11.07 -9.71 31.72
C ILE A 45 -9.75 -9.02 31.33
N VAL A 46 -9.62 -8.58 30.08
CA VAL A 46 -8.42 -7.94 29.53
C VAL A 46 -8.71 -6.44 29.35
N LYS A 47 -8.10 -5.59 30.19
CA LYS A 47 -8.12 -4.12 30.00
C LYS A 47 -7.83 -3.78 28.54
N ASP A 48 -8.58 -2.82 27.96
CA ASP A 48 -8.68 -2.47 26.52
C ASP A 48 -7.38 -2.08 25.77
N GLN A 49 -6.22 -2.54 26.20
CA GLN A 49 -4.91 -2.01 25.83
C GLN A 49 -4.28 -2.64 24.59
N PHE A 50 -4.98 -3.52 23.84
CA PHE A 50 -4.38 -4.29 22.73
C PHE A 50 -5.23 -4.40 21.45
N TRP A 51 -6.20 -3.51 21.22
CA TRP A 51 -7.04 -3.58 20.01
C TRP A 51 -6.39 -3.00 18.74
N GLU A 52 -5.43 -2.09 18.90
CA GLU A 52 -4.75 -1.38 17.80
C GLU A 52 -4.21 -2.29 16.68
N PRO A 53 -3.43 -3.35 16.96
CA PRO A 53 -2.89 -4.20 15.89
C PRO A 53 -3.99 -4.90 15.07
N PHE A 54 -5.12 -5.25 15.70
CA PHE A 54 -6.24 -5.88 14.99
C PHE A 54 -6.94 -4.88 14.06
N ALA A 55 -7.12 -3.63 14.52
CA ALA A 55 -7.71 -2.58 13.70
C ALA A 55 -6.82 -2.24 12.49
N VAL A 56 -5.51 -2.13 12.68
CA VAL A 56 -4.56 -1.92 11.58
C VAL A 56 -4.64 -3.05 10.56
N LEU A 57 -4.72 -4.30 11.01
CA LEU A 57 -4.82 -5.46 10.14
C LEU A 57 -6.11 -5.43 9.27
N ILE A 58 -7.24 -5.03 9.87
CA ILE A 58 -8.51 -4.84 9.14
C ILE A 58 -8.41 -3.70 8.12
N VAL A 59 -7.90 -2.53 8.53
CA VAL A 59 -7.77 -1.36 7.65
C VAL A 59 -6.87 -1.68 6.45
N LEU A 60 -5.74 -2.34 6.66
CA LEU A 60 -4.85 -2.79 5.58
C LEU A 60 -5.55 -3.77 4.63
N GLY A 61 -6.36 -4.68 5.16
CA GLY A 61 -7.19 -5.59 4.36
C GLY A 61 -8.21 -4.85 3.49
N LEU A 62 -8.89 -3.83 4.03
CA LEU A 62 -9.86 -3.02 3.29
C LEU A 62 -9.17 -2.23 2.17
N VAL A 63 -8.05 -1.59 2.46
CA VAL A 63 -7.24 -0.87 1.46
C VAL A 63 -6.78 -1.83 0.35
N SER A 64 -6.33 -3.04 0.71
CA SER A 64 -5.96 -4.08 -0.26
C SER A 64 -7.12 -4.43 -1.20
N GLN A 65 -8.33 -4.62 -0.69
CA GLN A 65 -9.49 -4.91 -1.54
C GLN A 65 -9.87 -3.74 -2.46
N LEU A 66 -9.78 -2.50 -1.98
CA LEU A 66 -10.01 -1.32 -2.80
C LEU A 66 -9.00 -1.24 -3.96
N LEU A 67 -7.72 -1.54 -3.68
CA LEU A 67 -6.68 -1.58 -4.70
C LEU A 67 -6.92 -2.70 -5.72
N CYS A 68 -7.39 -3.87 -5.28
CA CYS A 68 -7.77 -4.95 -6.17
C CYS A 68 -8.95 -4.57 -7.09
N TYR A 69 -9.98 -3.92 -6.53
CA TYR A 69 -11.09 -3.40 -7.31
C TYR A 69 -10.63 -2.38 -8.37
N LEU A 70 -9.74 -1.47 -8.00
CA LEU A 70 -9.12 -0.51 -8.93
C LEU A 70 -8.26 -1.21 -9.99
N GLY A 71 -7.50 -2.24 -9.62
CA GLY A 71 -6.68 -3.03 -10.56
C GLY A 71 -7.52 -3.80 -11.59
N TRP A 72 -8.61 -4.42 -11.13
CA TRP A 72 -9.55 -5.12 -12.00
C TRP A 72 -10.26 -4.17 -12.96
N THR A 73 -10.77 -3.05 -12.45
CA THR A 73 -11.47 -2.04 -13.25
C THR A 73 -10.52 -1.33 -14.23
N SER A 74 -9.28 -1.06 -13.84
CA SER A 74 -8.22 -0.50 -14.69
C SER A 74 -7.93 -1.37 -15.92
N THR A 75 -7.97 -2.70 -15.76
CA THR A 75 -7.71 -3.66 -16.85
C THR A 75 -8.95 -3.91 -17.73
N SER A 76 -10.14 -3.80 -17.14
CA SER A 76 -11.43 -4.04 -17.81
C SER A 76 -11.95 -2.81 -18.57
N ARG A 77 -11.81 -1.61 -18.01
CA ARG A 77 -12.37 -0.36 -18.55
C ARG A 77 -11.31 0.40 -19.34
N LYS A 78 -11.66 0.88 -20.54
CA LYS A 78 -10.78 1.72 -21.39
C LYS A 78 -10.66 3.18 -20.88
N HIS A 79 -11.27 3.52 -19.75
CA HIS A 79 -11.27 4.87 -19.23
C HIS A 79 -9.92 5.21 -18.61
N ARG A 80 -9.26 6.24 -19.15
CA ARG A 80 -7.91 6.66 -18.77
C ARG A 80 -7.77 7.10 -17.31
N CYS A 81 -8.86 7.55 -16.70
CA CYS A 81 -8.89 8.00 -15.30
C CYS A 81 -8.55 6.86 -14.33
N TYR A 82 -9.20 5.69 -14.46
CA TYR A 82 -9.00 4.53 -13.57
C TYR A 82 -7.57 3.98 -13.61
N LEU A 83 -6.95 4.03 -14.78
CA LEU A 83 -5.57 3.60 -14.99
C LEU A 83 -4.58 4.56 -14.32
N GLY A 84 -4.84 5.87 -14.43
CA GLY A 84 -4.08 6.91 -13.74
C GLY A 84 -4.20 6.81 -12.23
N THR A 85 -5.42 6.64 -11.70
CA THR A 85 -5.64 6.48 -10.26
C THR A 85 -4.96 5.23 -9.72
N PHE A 86 -5.05 4.09 -10.41
CA PHE A 86 -4.38 2.86 -9.98
C PHE A 86 -2.86 3.03 -9.91
N CYS A 87 -2.25 3.65 -10.94
CA CYS A 87 -0.82 3.94 -10.93
C CYS A 87 -0.44 4.92 -9.80
N ALA A 88 -1.25 5.96 -9.56
CA ALA A 88 -1.01 6.92 -8.49
C ALA A 88 -1.04 6.25 -7.11
N PHE A 89 -1.99 5.34 -6.86
CA PHE A 89 -2.05 4.57 -5.63
C PHE A 89 -0.83 3.65 -5.45
N LEU A 90 -0.38 2.95 -6.51
CA LEU A 90 0.83 2.12 -6.42
C LEU A 90 2.08 2.95 -6.12
N VAL A 91 2.23 4.13 -6.74
CA VAL A 91 3.33 5.04 -6.44
C VAL A 91 3.25 5.55 -4.99
N LEU A 92 2.06 5.92 -4.53
CA LEU A 92 1.84 6.32 -3.15
C LEU A 92 2.25 5.22 -2.15
N LEU A 93 1.92 3.97 -2.44
CA LEU A 93 2.34 2.83 -1.62
C LEU A 93 3.86 2.65 -1.58
N ILE A 94 4.56 2.82 -2.71
CA ILE A 94 6.02 2.77 -2.74
C ILE A 94 6.61 3.88 -1.85
N VAL A 95 6.06 5.09 -1.89
CA VAL A 95 6.50 6.19 -1.02
C VAL A 95 6.29 5.83 0.45
N ILE A 96 5.11 5.31 0.80
CA ILE A 96 4.81 4.87 2.18
C ILE A 96 5.79 3.77 2.62
N LEU A 97 6.05 2.77 1.77
CA LEU A 97 7.01 1.70 2.08
C LEU A 97 8.42 2.24 2.32
N PHE A 98 8.85 3.23 1.54
CA PHE A 98 10.15 3.86 1.72
C PHE A 98 10.21 4.65 3.04
N LEU A 99 9.15 5.39 3.37
CA LEU A 99 9.04 6.11 4.65
C LEU A 99 9.05 5.14 5.83
N VAL A 100 8.31 4.04 5.77
CA VAL A 100 8.27 3.01 6.83
C VAL A 100 9.63 2.31 6.95
N SER A 101 10.29 1.99 5.84
CA SER A 101 11.63 1.41 5.85
C SER A 101 12.66 2.37 6.45
N GLY A 102 12.63 3.65 6.06
CA GLY A 102 13.50 4.68 6.60
C GLY A 102 13.24 4.92 8.09
N TRP A 103 11.97 5.01 8.48
CA TRP A 103 11.55 5.12 9.87
C TRP A 103 12.05 3.93 10.69
N SER A 104 11.89 2.69 10.21
CA SER A 104 12.38 1.48 10.88
C SER A 104 13.89 1.55 11.12
N VAL A 105 14.68 1.96 10.13
CA VAL A 105 16.14 2.09 10.29
C VAL A 105 16.51 3.22 11.26
N ALA A 106 15.88 4.38 11.17
CA ALA A 106 16.13 5.50 12.07
C ALA A 106 15.74 5.18 13.52
N THR A 107 14.62 4.49 13.69
CA THR A 107 14.06 4.07 14.98
C THR A 107 15.02 3.11 15.70
N LYS A 108 15.72 2.23 14.97
CA LYS A 108 16.73 1.34 15.57
C LYS A 108 17.83 2.11 16.30
N ALA A 109 18.25 3.26 15.76
CA ALA A 109 19.35 4.02 16.33
C ALA A 109 18.94 4.82 17.58
N HIS A 110 17.65 5.17 17.71
CA HIS A 110 17.17 6.11 18.73
C HIS A 110 16.26 5.51 19.80
N LEU A 111 15.58 4.38 19.55
CA LEU A 111 14.58 3.85 20.50
C LEU A 111 15.12 2.87 21.54
N ILE A 112 16.38 2.43 21.44
CA ILE A 112 16.89 1.42 22.37
C ILE A 112 16.81 1.94 23.81
N THR A 113 17.32 3.14 24.10
CA THR A 113 17.33 3.69 25.46
C THR A 113 15.94 4.03 26.04
N PRO A 114 14.99 4.68 25.34
CA PRO A 114 13.65 4.91 25.90
C PRO A 114 12.83 3.62 26.00
N ALA A 115 13.03 2.66 25.09
CA ALA A 115 12.37 1.36 25.19
C ALA A 115 12.85 0.62 26.43
N GLU A 116 14.15 0.67 26.74
CA GLU A 116 14.70 0.04 27.93
C GLU A 116 14.04 0.57 29.22
N LEU A 117 13.94 1.89 29.37
CA LEU A 117 13.25 2.53 30.51
C LEU A 117 11.76 2.17 30.60
N ALA A 118 11.07 2.10 29.47
CA ALA A 118 9.66 1.70 29.42
C ALA A 118 9.46 0.23 29.83
N ILE A 119 10.38 -0.64 29.43
CA ILE A 119 10.36 -2.06 29.79
C ILE A 119 10.64 -2.22 31.29
N GLU A 120 11.60 -1.48 31.83
CA GLU A 120 11.93 -1.53 33.27
C GLU A 120 10.74 -1.11 34.14
N SER A 121 10.12 0.02 33.80
CA SER A 121 8.95 0.52 34.53
C SER A 121 7.75 -0.45 34.43
N SER A 122 7.51 -1.04 33.25
CA SER A 122 6.46 -2.05 33.07
C SER A 122 6.73 -3.31 33.91
N PHE A 123 7.99 -3.74 34.03
CA PHE A 123 8.35 -4.89 34.87
C PHE A 123 8.16 -4.59 36.36
N GLY A 124 8.51 -3.37 36.79
CA GLY A 124 8.26 -2.92 38.17
C GLY A 124 6.78 -2.95 38.53
N GLU A 125 5.91 -2.49 37.63
CA GLU A 125 4.45 -2.55 37.82
C GLU A 125 3.92 -3.99 37.86
N PHE A 126 4.48 -4.87 37.03
CA PHE A 126 4.15 -6.30 37.04
C PHE A 126 4.42 -6.96 38.39
N LEU A 127 5.57 -6.67 39.01
CA LEU A 127 5.90 -7.18 40.35
C LEU A 127 5.04 -6.52 41.43
N ALA A 128 4.77 -5.22 41.34
CA ALA A 128 3.99 -4.48 42.33
C ALA A 128 2.53 -4.97 42.42
N LYS A 129 1.97 -5.49 41.32
CA LYS A 129 0.59 -6.00 41.27
C LYS A 129 0.44 -7.49 41.60
N ASP A 130 1.53 -8.18 41.95
CA ASP A 130 1.57 -9.65 42.08
C ASP A 130 0.94 -10.40 40.89
N SER A 131 1.09 -9.85 39.68
CA SER A 131 0.58 -10.46 38.45
C SER A 131 1.38 -11.71 38.03
N THR A 132 2.32 -12.16 38.85
CA THR A 132 3.18 -13.34 38.63
C THR A 132 2.36 -14.62 38.42
N LYS A 133 1.17 -14.70 39.02
CA LYS A 133 0.25 -15.84 38.94
C LYS A 133 -0.75 -15.75 37.78
N ASP A 134 -0.93 -14.57 37.19
CA ASP A 134 -1.87 -14.37 36.09
C ASP A 134 -1.29 -14.91 34.77
N GLN A 135 -1.84 -16.04 34.30
CA GLN A 135 -1.36 -16.70 33.09
C GLN A 135 -1.56 -15.88 31.82
N THR A 136 -2.50 -14.94 31.84
CA THR A 136 -2.82 -14.07 30.70
C THR A 136 -1.96 -12.81 30.64
N HIS A 137 -1.20 -12.54 31.71
CA HIS A 137 -0.38 -11.36 31.78
C HIS A 137 0.74 -11.38 30.72
N ILE A 138 0.94 -10.23 30.07
CA ILE A 138 1.83 -10.12 28.92
C ILE A 138 3.28 -10.51 29.25
N TRP A 139 3.75 -10.22 30.46
CA TRP A 139 5.09 -10.61 30.94
C TRP A 139 5.28 -12.12 31.08
N ASN A 140 4.24 -12.86 31.53
CA ASN A 140 4.29 -14.31 31.66
C ASN A 140 4.28 -15.00 30.29
N ARG A 141 3.60 -14.41 29.30
CA ARG A 141 3.65 -14.84 27.90
C ARG A 141 5.01 -14.51 27.27
N LEU A 142 5.50 -13.28 27.47
CA LEU A 142 6.81 -12.83 26.96
C LEU A 142 7.93 -13.76 27.41
N GLN A 143 8.01 -14.08 28.70
CA GLN A 143 9.03 -14.97 29.27
C GLN A 143 9.01 -16.36 28.65
N ARG A 144 7.82 -16.90 28.38
CA ARG A 144 7.65 -18.22 27.75
C ARG A 144 8.00 -18.20 26.26
N ASP A 145 7.50 -17.21 25.52
CA ASP A 145 7.69 -17.11 24.08
C ASP A 145 9.17 -16.84 23.74
N TYR A 146 9.83 -16.01 24.55
CA TYR A 146 11.22 -15.61 24.36
C TYR A 146 12.23 -16.42 25.19
N HIS A 147 11.79 -17.40 25.97
CA HIS A 147 12.64 -18.26 26.80
C HIS A 147 13.63 -17.45 27.67
N CYS A 148 13.09 -16.44 28.35
CA CYS A 148 13.85 -15.50 29.18
C CYS A 148 13.17 -15.36 30.54
N CYS A 149 13.90 -14.87 31.55
CA CYS A 149 13.36 -14.68 32.88
C CYS A 149 13.80 -13.33 33.48
N GLY A 150 12.83 -12.61 34.02
CA GLY A 150 13.06 -11.31 34.65
C GLY A 150 13.47 -10.22 33.66
N TYR A 151 13.76 -9.05 34.17
CA TYR A 151 14.23 -7.92 33.36
C TYR A 151 15.68 -8.13 32.94
N ASN A 152 16.58 -8.26 33.91
CA ASN A 152 17.99 -8.57 33.76
C ASN A 152 18.30 -10.05 34.04
N GLY A 153 17.44 -10.75 34.79
CA GLY A 153 17.59 -12.18 35.04
C GLY A 153 16.73 -12.70 36.18
N ILE A 154 16.95 -13.96 36.55
CA ILE A 154 16.24 -14.64 37.65
C ILE A 154 16.36 -13.91 39.01
N HIS A 155 17.42 -13.12 39.20
CA HIS A 155 17.67 -12.39 40.43
C HIS A 155 16.66 -11.26 40.68
N ASP A 156 15.93 -10.82 39.66
CA ASP A 156 14.90 -9.80 39.82
C ASP A 156 13.70 -10.29 40.64
N TYR A 157 13.54 -11.62 40.75
CA TYR A 157 12.47 -12.27 41.53
C TYR A 157 12.85 -12.61 42.97
N LYS A 158 14.01 -12.16 43.47
CA LYS A 158 14.54 -12.51 44.81
C LYS A 158 13.52 -12.38 45.96
N LYS A 159 12.58 -11.43 45.89
CA LYS A 159 11.59 -11.18 46.95
C LYS A 159 10.29 -11.98 46.81
N VAL A 160 9.96 -12.45 45.62
CA VAL A 160 8.63 -12.98 45.27
C VAL A 160 8.67 -14.45 44.84
N GLY A 161 9.86 -14.97 44.54
CA GLY A 161 10.04 -16.30 43.95
C GLY A 161 9.90 -16.27 42.42
N VAL A 162 10.59 -17.19 41.75
CA VAL A 162 10.60 -17.27 40.28
C VAL A 162 9.25 -17.80 39.80
N PRO A 163 8.55 -17.09 38.88
CA PRO A 163 7.26 -17.54 38.38
C PRO A 163 7.39 -18.75 37.47
N TRP A 164 6.30 -19.50 37.35
CA TRP A 164 6.21 -20.69 36.48
C TRP A 164 6.50 -20.39 35.00
N SER A 165 6.27 -19.15 34.55
CA SER A 165 6.56 -18.69 33.18
C SER A 165 8.05 -18.71 32.82
N CYS A 166 8.94 -18.70 33.83
CA CYS A 166 10.38 -18.77 33.64
C CYS A 166 10.94 -20.20 33.51
N TYR A 167 10.07 -21.22 33.59
CA TYR A 167 10.47 -22.61 33.48
C TYR A 167 10.15 -23.17 32.11
N ASP A 168 11.08 -23.93 31.55
CA ASP A 168 10.89 -24.73 30.35
C ASP A 168 9.81 -25.81 30.62
N PRO A 169 8.73 -25.87 29.84
CA PRO A 169 7.65 -26.85 30.04
C PRO A 169 8.09 -28.31 29.87
N ILE A 170 9.21 -28.56 29.19
CA ILE A 170 9.72 -29.92 28.93
C ILE A 170 10.73 -30.32 30.01
N ASN A 171 11.74 -29.48 30.24
CA ASN A 171 12.89 -29.84 31.07
C ASN A 171 12.81 -29.31 32.50
N SER A 172 11.79 -28.50 32.83
CA SER A 172 11.67 -27.77 34.10
C SER A 172 12.93 -26.97 34.47
N LYS A 173 13.75 -26.61 33.47
CA LYS A 173 14.93 -25.77 33.65
C LYS A 173 14.51 -24.30 33.63
N VAL A 174 15.10 -23.51 34.52
CA VAL A 174 14.87 -22.07 34.57
C VAL A 174 15.64 -21.37 33.46
N PHE A 175 15.02 -20.37 32.83
CA PHE A 175 15.70 -19.52 31.86
C PHE A 175 16.65 -18.54 32.57
N ASN A 176 17.94 -18.59 32.23
CA ASN A 176 18.94 -17.72 32.85
C ASN A 176 19.13 -16.38 32.13
N ALA A 177 18.64 -16.25 30.90
CA ALA A 177 18.76 -15.02 30.12
C ALA A 177 17.72 -13.97 30.58
N GLY A 178 18.17 -12.73 30.81
CA GLY A 178 17.28 -11.60 31.07
C GLY A 178 16.44 -11.23 29.85
N CYS A 179 15.16 -10.91 30.05
CA CYS A 179 14.26 -10.60 28.95
C CYS A 179 14.61 -9.29 28.23
N MET A 180 15.25 -8.33 28.89
CA MET A 180 15.65 -7.08 28.23
C MET A 180 16.53 -7.35 27.01
N HIS A 181 17.66 -8.03 27.22
CA HIS A 181 18.63 -8.28 26.16
C HIS A 181 18.04 -9.13 25.02
N VAL A 182 17.23 -10.13 25.35
CA VAL A 182 16.56 -10.99 24.34
C VAL A 182 15.52 -10.20 23.56
N PHE A 183 14.73 -9.36 24.25
CA PHE A 183 13.65 -8.58 23.64
C PHE A 183 14.17 -7.46 22.74
N VAL A 184 15.17 -6.68 23.19
CA VAL A 184 15.81 -5.64 22.37
C VAL A 184 16.41 -6.27 21.11
N LYS A 185 17.16 -7.36 21.25
CA LYS A 185 17.70 -8.10 20.11
C LYS A 185 16.60 -8.63 19.18
N SER A 186 15.47 -9.09 19.74
CA SER A 186 14.32 -9.49 18.92
C SER A 186 13.70 -8.32 18.17
N ILE A 187 13.56 -7.13 18.78
CA ILE A 187 13.03 -5.94 18.13
C ILE A 187 13.93 -5.57 16.95
N GLU A 188 15.25 -5.54 17.16
CA GLU A 188 16.20 -5.26 16.09
C GLU A 188 16.04 -6.23 14.93
N MET A 189 15.97 -7.55 15.19
CA MET A 189 15.78 -8.55 14.15
C MET A 189 14.44 -8.38 13.42
N ASN A 190 13.36 -8.10 14.15
CA ASN A 190 12.05 -7.88 13.57
C ASN A 190 12.00 -6.63 12.68
N MET A 191 12.67 -5.55 13.09
CA MET A 191 12.79 -4.34 12.28
C MET A 191 13.60 -4.58 10.98
N VAL A 192 14.62 -5.46 11.00
CA VAL A 192 15.29 -5.91 9.76
C VAL A 192 14.32 -6.66 8.87
N ARG A 193 13.56 -7.61 9.43
CA ARG A 193 12.56 -8.39 8.67
C ARG A 193 11.54 -7.47 7.98
N VAL A 194 11.03 -6.45 8.70
CA VAL A 194 10.12 -5.45 8.13
C VAL A 194 10.77 -4.69 6.96
N ALA A 195 12.02 -4.25 7.12
CA ALA A 195 12.74 -3.56 6.04
C ALA A 195 12.94 -4.46 4.80
N VAL A 196 13.31 -5.72 4.99
CA VAL A 196 13.45 -6.70 3.89
C VAL A 196 12.12 -6.92 3.17
N VAL A 197 11.02 -7.10 3.91
CA VAL A 197 9.68 -7.26 3.34
C VAL A 197 9.25 -6.00 2.58
N ALA A 198 9.56 -4.81 3.09
CA ALA A 198 9.24 -3.54 2.43
C ALA A 198 9.96 -3.41 1.08
N ILE A 199 11.26 -3.74 1.02
CA ILE A 199 12.05 -3.72 -0.22
C ILE A 199 11.50 -4.73 -1.23
N ALA A 200 11.24 -5.98 -0.80
CA ALA A 200 10.68 -7.01 -1.66
C ALA A 200 9.30 -6.59 -2.22
N SER A 201 8.45 -6.00 -1.38
CA SER A 201 7.14 -5.47 -1.78
C SER A 201 7.28 -4.33 -2.80
N ALA A 202 8.22 -3.41 -2.61
CA ALA A 202 8.47 -2.32 -3.55
C ALA A 202 8.91 -2.82 -4.94
N LEU A 203 9.75 -3.87 -4.99
CA LEU A 203 10.16 -4.49 -6.26
C LEU A 203 8.96 -5.15 -6.97
N ILE A 204 8.13 -5.88 -6.23
CA ILE A 204 6.92 -6.51 -6.75
C ILE A 204 5.95 -5.44 -7.29
N GLN A 205 5.74 -4.35 -6.55
CA GLN A 205 4.91 -3.22 -6.99
C GLN A 205 5.48 -2.55 -8.25
N SER A 206 6.80 -2.38 -8.33
CA SER A 206 7.47 -1.81 -9.50
C SER A 206 7.24 -2.65 -10.76
N LEU A 207 7.28 -3.98 -10.65
CA LEU A 207 6.93 -4.90 -11.75
C LEU A 207 5.46 -4.75 -12.17
N GLY A 208 4.55 -4.59 -11.20
CA GLY A 208 3.13 -4.31 -11.46
C GLY A 208 2.93 -3.01 -12.24
N ILE A 209 3.57 -1.92 -11.78
CA ILE A 209 3.55 -0.61 -12.46
C ILE A 209 4.10 -0.75 -13.88
N PHE A 210 5.23 -1.45 -14.06
CA PHE A 210 5.81 -1.68 -15.39
C PHE A 210 4.82 -2.39 -16.32
N CYS A 211 4.18 -3.48 -15.87
CA CYS A 211 3.19 -4.20 -16.66
C CYS A 211 2.00 -3.31 -17.06
N VAL A 212 1.52 -2.48 -16.13
CA VAL A 212 0.42 -1.54 -16.36
C VAL A 212 0.82 -0.44 -17.34
N ILE A 213 2.01 0.14 -17.22
CA ILE A 213 2.52 1.15 -18.15
C ILE A 213 2.68 0.55 -19.55
N GLN A 214 3.24 -0.66 -19.67
CA GLN A 214 3.36 -1.33 -20.96
C GLN A 214 1.98 -1.59 -21.57
N LEU A 215 1.03 -2.10 -20.79
CA LEU A 215 -0.35 -2.27 -21.23
C LEU A 215 -0.97 -0.94 -21.68
N THR A 216 -0.75 0.14 -20.92
CA THR A 216 -1.20 1.50 -21.25
C THR A 216 -0.63 1.98 -22.58
N MET A 217 0.68 1.82 -22.78
CA MET A 217 1.38 2.24 -24.00
C MET A 217 0.93 1.43 -25.21
N LEU A 218 0.66 0.14 -25.04
CA LEU A 218 0.12 -0.73 -26.08
C LEU A 218 -1.33 -0.36 -26.44
N LEU A 219 -2.15 0.00 -25.45
CA LEU A 219 -3.53 0.48 -25.67
C LEU A 219 -3.59 1.90 -26.24
N ARG A 220 -2.58 2.75 -25.97
CA ARG A 220 -2.47 4.12 -26.45
C ARG A 220 -1.93 4.23 -27.87
N ARG A 221 -1.29 3.19 -28.42
CA ARG A 221 -0.96 3.19 -29.85
C ARG A 221 -2.29 3.39 -30.62
N PRO A 222 -2.41 4.46 -31.42
CA PRO A 222 -3.63 4.70 -32.19
C PRO A 222 -3.85 3.46 -33.04
N THR A 223 -4.87 2.69 -32.69
CA THR A 223 -5.35 1.63 -33.57
C THR A 223 -6.04 2.41 -34.69
N ILE A 224 -5.30 2.68 -35.77
CA ILE A 224 -5.93 3.08 -37.03
C ILE A 224 -6.83 1.90 -37.38
N MET A 225 -8.11 2.00 -37.02
CA MET A 225 -9.14 1.08 -37.49
C MET A 225 -9.27 1.35 -38.98
N LEU A 226 -8.49 0.63 -39.79
CA LEU A 226 -8.77 0.53 -41.21
C LEU A 226 -10.08 -0.27 -41.35
N PRO A 227 -11.07 0.24 -42.10
CA PRO A 227 -12.26 -0.52 -42.44
C PRO A 227 -11.90 -1.44 -43.62
N ASN A 228 -10.93 -2.35 -43.44
CA ASN A 228 -10.89 -3.58 -44.21
C ASN A 228 -9.85 -4.54 -43.62
N GLY A 229 -10.22 -5.81 -43.58
CA GLY A 229 -9.49 -6.86 -42.89
C GLY A 229 -8.22 -7.31 -43.60
N GLU A 230 -7.15 -6.50 -43.57
CA GLU A 230 -5.79 -6.98 -43.84
C GLU A 230 -4.77 -6.40 -42.84
N ASN A 231 -4.07 -7.29 -42.16
CA ASN A 231 -3.12 -6.98 -41.09
C ASN A 231 -1.78 -6.46 -41.67
N HIS A 232 -1.67 -5.16 -41.99
CA HIS A 232 -0.36 -4.54 -42.26
C HIS A 232 0.03 -3.57 -41.14
N SER A 233 1.15 -3.84 -40.46
CA SER A 233 1.66 -2.99 -39.39
C SER A 233 2.43 -1.79 -39.96
N ILE A 234 1.78 -0.64 -40.08
CA ILE A 234 2.47 0.61 -40.42
C ILE A 234 3.16 1.17 -39.17
N ARG A 235 4.49 1.24 -39.21
CA ARG A 235 5.32 1.89 -38.19
C ARG A 235 5.29 3.39 -38.43
N VAL A 236 4.35 4.10 -37.80
CA VAL A 236 4.37 5.56 -37.77
C VAL A 236 5.60 6.00 -36.96
N LYS A 237 6.67 6.39 -37.67
CA LYS A 237 7.80 7.13 -37.11
C LYS A 237 7.25 8.51 -36.75
N ARG A 238 7.16 8.82 -35.46
CA ARG A 238 6.85 10.17 -34.99
C ARG A 238 8.06 11.06 -35.31
N THR A 239 8.03 11.75 -36.44
CA THR A 239 8.95 12.87 -36.71
C THR A 239 8.64 13.95 -35.67
N ARG A 240 9.58 14.19 -34.75
CA ARG A 240 9.59 15.42 -33.95
C ARG A 240 10.08 16.51 -34.90
N GLU A 241 9.17 17.28 -35.47
CA GLU A 241 9.52 18.58 -36.05
C GLU A 241 9.97 19.47 -34.88
N MET A 242 11.26 19.78 -34.81
CA MET A 242 11.81 20.84 -33.97
C MET A 242 11.73 22.12 -34.79
N THR A 243 10.82 23.01 -34.41
CA THR A 243 10.75 24.37 -34.95
C THR A 243 12.06 25.10 -34.60
N PRO A 244 12.83 25.61 -35.57
CA PRO A 244 13.97 26.47 -35.25
C PRO A 244 13.48 27.90 -35.01
N LEU A 245 13.90 28.48 -33.88
CA LEU A 245 13.86 29.93 -33.67
C LEU A 245 14.87 30.56 -34.63
N SER A 246 14.38 31.12 -35.74
CA SER A 246 15.19 31.97 -36.63
C SER A 246 15.28 33.36 -36.03
N ALA A 247 16.51 33.82 -35.82
CA ALA A 247 16.82 35.20 -35.48
C ALA A 247 16.72 36.06 -36.74
N ALA A 248 15.95 37.15 -36.68
CA ALA A 248 16.02 38.23 -37.65
C ALA A 248 15.95 39.57 -36.89
N ASN A 249 17.06 40.29 -36.95
CA ASN A 249 17.23 41.65 -36.51
C ASN A 249 17.00 42.58 -37.73
N ILE A 250 16.61 43.83 -37.48
CA ILE A 250 16.76 45.06 -38.31
C ILE A 250 15.47 45.70 -38.91
N SER A 251 15.26 46.94 -38.42
CA SER A 251 14.73 48.20 -39.03
C SER A 251 13.23 48.43 -39.35
N ASN A 252 12.72 49.52 -38.77
CA ASN A 252 11.64 50.42 -39.26
C ASN A 252 12.00 51.03 -40.62
N PRO A 253 11.05 51.48 -41.50
CA PRO A 253 10.09 52.59 -41.20
C PRO A 253 8.68 52.52 -41.86
N THR A 254 7.74 53.33 -41.35
CA THR A 254 6.42 53.72 -41.94
C THR A 254 6.56 54.91 -42.92
N PRO A 255 5.49 55.51 -43.55
CA PRO A 255 4.09 55.09 -43.85
C PRO A 255 3.67 55.35 -45.35
N HIS A 256 2.44 54.98 -45.79
CA HIS A 256 1.51 55.82 -46.61
C HIS A 256 0.22 55.08 -47.06
N SER A 257 -0.94 55.72 -46.80
CA SER A 257 -2.20 55.89 -47.59
C SER A 257 -2.89 54.65 -48.23
N SER A 258 -4.21 54.37 -48.18
CA SER A 258 -5.40 55.24 -48.20
C SER A 258 -6.73 54.45 -47.97
N THR A 259 -7.62 55.01 -47.13
CA THR A 259 -9.11 55.14 -47.15
C THR A 259 -10.17 54.00 -47.43
N LYS A 260 -10.99 53.75 -46.38
CA LYS A 260 -12.50 53.61 -46.25
C LYS A 260 -13.28 52.36 -46.76
N PRO A 261 -14.53 52.08 -46.28
CA PRO A 261 -15.07 51.73 -44.93
C PRO A 261 -15.79 50.33 -44.86
N PRO A 262 -16.28 49.84 -43.69
CA PRO A 262 -16.93 48.52 -43.52
C PRO A 262 -18.48 48.57 -43.59
N ILE A 263 -19.18 47.40 -43.68
CA ILE A 263 -20.59 47.04 -43.29
C ILE A 263 -21.13 45.88 -44.20
N PRO A 264 -22.05 44.94 -43.80
CA PRO A 264 -22.38 44.31 -42.50
C PRO A 264 -22.51 42.75 -42.54
N LEU A 265 -22.61 42.15 -41.35
CA LEU A 265 -23.05 40.75 -41.12
C LEU A 265 -24.52 40.51 -41.51
N LYS A 266 -24.84 39.25 -41.88
CA LYS A 266 -26.22 38.70 -41.95
C LYS A 266 -26.35 37.46 -41.03
N PRO A 267 -27.53 37.19 -40.42
CA PRO A 267 -27.65 36.37 -39.21
C PRO A 267 -28.10 34.91 -39.40
N VAL A 268 -27.79 34.15 -38.34
CA VAL A 268 -28.22 32.84 -37.79
C VAL A 268 -29.44 32.13 -38.40
N ALA A 269 -29.33 30.80 -38.53
CA ALA A 269 -30.47 29.87 -38.46
C ALA A 269 -30.21 28.77 -37.41
N THR A 270 -31.11 28.68 -36.43
CA THR A 270 -31.14 27.75 -35.31
C THR A 270 -31.68 26.39 -35.76
N ARG A 271 -31.04 25.28 -35.38
CA ARG A 271 -31.51 23.91 -35.68
C ARG A 271 -32.45 23.44 -34.57
N VAL A 272 -33.64 23.00 -34.96
CA VAL A 272 -34.74 22.50 -34.12
C VAL A 272 -34.56 20.99 -33.85
N ASP A 273 -34.74 20.56 -32.60
CA ASP A 273 -34.77 19.14 -32.19
C ASP A 273 -36.15 18.50 -32.45
N PRO A 274 -36.23 17.19 -32.77
CA PRO A 274 -37.49 16.48 -33.02
C PRO A 274 -38.23 16.01 -31.74
N PRO A 275 -39.55 15.75 -31.80
CA PRO A 275 -40.41 15.59 -30.63
C PRO A 275 -40.43 14.17 -30.04
N VAL A 276 -40.70 14.13 -28.73
CA VAL A 276 -40.94 12.96 -27.87
C VAL A 276 -42.38 12.48 -28.02
N ILE A 277 -42.58 11.17 -28.24
CA ILE A 277 -43.89 10.50 -28.25
C ILE A 277 -44.00 9.62 -26.98
N LYS A 278 -45.01 9.86 -26.14
CA LYS A 278 -45.48 8.96 -25.08
C LYS A 278 -46.72 8.19 -25.58
N PRO A 279 -46.91 6.90 -25.24
CA PRO A 279 -48.21 6.25 -25.36
C PRO A 279 -49.01 6.32 -24.06
N SER A 280 -50.32 6.37 -24.23
CA SER A 280 -51.38 6.55 -23.24
C SER A 280 -51.75 5.26 -22.49
N SER A 281 -52.42 5.48 -21.37
CA SER A 281 -53.17 4.54 -20.54
C SER A 281 -54.28 3.80 -21.27
N HIS A 282 -54.40 2.50 -20.99
CA HIS A 282 -55.64 1.80 -20.65
C HIS A 282 -55.31 0.67 -19.66
#